data_AF-A0A1F2RTS6-F1
#
_entry.id   AF-A0A1F2RTS6-F1
#
_cell.length_a   1.000
_cell.length_b   1.000
_cell.length_c   1.000
_cell.angle_alpha   90.00
_cell.angle_beta   90.00
_cell.angle_gamma   90.00
#
_symmetry.space_group_name_H-M   'P 1'
#
loop_
_entity.id
_entity.type
_entity.pdbx_description
1 polymer ?
#
loop_
_entity_poly.entity_id
_entity_poly.type
_entity_poly.pdbx_seq_one_letter_code
_entity_poly.pdbx_strand_id
1 'polypeptide(L)'
;MGAILYDIAMISPLKLMCVLAHPDDESLGMGGILAKYSSEGVETHLITATRREKGRFGNAKESPGMDIVAKMREADLYAAAKE
;
A
#
# COMPACT_ATOMS: atom_id res chain seq x y z
N MET A 1 46.27 3.14 3.00
CA MET A 1 45.31 3.25 1.88
C MET A 1 44.36 2.06 1.98
N GLY A 2 43.29 2.19 2.76
CA GLY A 2 42.40 1.07 3.09
C GLY A 2 41.05 1.63 3.51
N ALA A 3 40.35 2.22 2.56
CA ALA A 3 39.01 2.73 2.79
C ALA A 3 38.09 1.52 3.01
N ILE A 4 37.70 1.32 4.27
CA ILE A 4 36.34 1.06 4.75
C ILE A 4 35.35 0.71 3.62
N LEU A 5 35.54 -0.46 3.00
CA LEU A 5 34.62 -1.04 2.01
C LEU A 5 33.50 -1.86 2.69
N TYR A 6 33.48 -1.88 4.03
CA TYR A 6 32.49 -2.60 4.82
C TYR A 6 31.16 -1.85 4.98
N ASP A 7 31.10 -0.55 4.66
CA ASP A 7 29.93 0.29 5.01
C ASP A 7 28.83 0.38 3.93
N ILE A 8 29.08 -0.12 2.72
CA ILE A 8 28.10 -0.07 1.61
C ILE A 8 27.34 -1.40 1.43
N ALA A 9 27.93 -2.52 1.85
CA ALA A 9 27.33 -3.85 1.66
C ALA A 9 26.48 -4.34 2.85
N MET A 10 26.43 -3.59 3.96
CA MET A 10 25.80 -4.03 5.22
C MET A 10 24.60 -3.20 5.70
N ILE A 11 24.22 -2.12 5.00
CA ILE A 11 22.99 -1.39 5.33
C ILE A 11 21.84 -2.12 4.64
N SER A 12 21.14 -2.97 5.39
CA SER A 12 19.85 -3.51 4.95
C SER A 12 18.95 -2.37 4.45
N PRO A 13 18.20 -2.56 3.34
CA PRO A 13 17.36 -1.50 2.80
C PRO A 13 16.44 -0.96 3.89
N LEU A 14 16.34 0.37 3.94
CA LEU A 14 15.38 1.02 4.84
C LEU A 14 13.98 0.50 4.52
N LYS A 15 13.13 0.41 5.54
CA LYS A 15 11.76 -0.07 5.38
C LYS A 15 10.77 1.01 5.78
N LEU A 16 9.72 1.17 4.98
CA LEU A 16 8.60 2.06 5.23
C LEU A 16 7.31 1.25 5.29
N MET A 17 6.52 1.45 6.34
CA MET A 17 5.20 0.82 6.48
C MET A 17 4.12 1.88 6.67
N CYS A 18 3.10 1.85 5.79
CA CYS A 18 1.88 2.63 5.96
C CYS A 18 0.80 1.76 6.60
N VAL A 19 0.25 2.21 7.74
CA VAL A 19 -0.89 1.55 8.40
C VAL A 19 -2.11 2.45 8.22
N LEU A 20 -3.11 1.94 7.54
CA LEU A 20 -4.23 2.70 6.98
C LEU A 20 -5.56 2.05 7.33
N ALA A 21 -6.65 2.81 7.28
CA ALA A 21 -7.94 2.30 7.73
C ALA A 21 -8.61 1.42 6.65
N HIS A 22 -8.57 1.85 5.39
CA HIS A 22 -9.29 1.21 4.29
C HIS A 22 -8.43 1.13 3.02
N PRO A 23 -8.74 0.19 2.10
CA PRO A 23 -8.39 0.32 0.70
C PRO A 23 -8.72 1.71 0.14
N ASP A 24 -7.84 2.23 -0.72
CA ASP A 24 -7.81 3.56 -1.34
C ASP A 24 -7.08 4.63 -0.49
N ASP A 25 -6.96 4.46 0.84
CA ASP A 25 -6.26 5.43 1.70
C ASP A 25 -4.76 5.51 1.33
N GLU A 26 -4.18 4.42 0.81
CA GLU A 26 -2.77 4.36 0.41
C GLU A 26 -2.52 5.25 -0.79
N SER A 27 -3.41 5.22 -1.78
CA SER A 27 -3.31 6.02 -2.99
C SER A 27 -3.67 7.48 -2.73
N LEU A 28 -4.73 7.74 -1.96
CA LEU A 28 -5.25 9.09 -1.70
C LEU A 28 -4.39 9.89 -0.71
N GLY A 29 -3.84 9.23 0.31
CA GLY A 29 -3.08 9.90 1.37
C GLY A 29 -1.56 9.76 1.21
N MET A 30 -1.10 8.57 0.80
CA MET A 30 0.31 8.18 0.90
C MET A 30 0.96 7.85 -0.45
N GLY A 31 0.24 7.94 -1.56
CA GLY A 31 0.68 7.42 -2.86
C GLY A 31 2.00 8.04 -3.30
N GLY A 32 2.12 9.38 -3.19
CA GLY A 32 3.36 10.08 -3.53
C GLY A 32 4.55 9.69 -2.63
N ILE A 33 4.31 9.42 -1.34
CA ILE A 33 5.35 9.00 -0.40
C ILE A 33 5.81 7.57 -0.73
N LEU A 34 4.87 6.66 -0.95
CA LEU A 34 5.16 5.26 -1.29
C LEU A 34 5.90 5.16 -2.63
N ALA A 35 5.44 5.86 -3.66
CA ALA A 35 6.09 5.88 -4.97
C ALA A 35 7.51 6.45 -4.89
N LYS A 36 7.68 7.60 -4.21
CA LYS A 36 9.00 8.22 -4.01
C LYS A 36 9.98 7.25 -3.35
N TYR A 37 9.63 6.72 -2.17
CA TYR A 37 10.57 5.88 -1.41
C TYR A 37 10.81 4.52 -2.06
N SER A 38 9.82 3.95 -2.73
CA SER A 38 10.01 2.76 -3.57
C SER A 38 11.06 3.02 -4.66
N SER A 39 10.96 4.15 -5.37
CA SER A 39 11.94 4.53 -6.40
C SER A 39 13.35 4.81 -5.88
N GLU A 40 13.46 5.17 -4.60
CA GLU A 40 14.73 5.40 -3.90
C GLU A 40 15.32 4.09 -3.29
N GLY A 41 14.66 2.95 -3.51
CA GLY A 41 15.12 1.63 -3.05
C GLY A 41 14.75 1.28 -1.62
N VAL A 42 13.83 2.01 -1.00
CA VAL A 42 13.25 1.68 0.30
C VAL A 42 12.23 0.55 0.13
N GLU A 43 12.28 -0.47 0.97
CA GLU A 43 11.29 -1.54 1.00
C GLU A 43 9.97 -0.98 1.57
N THR A 44 8.94 -0.90 0.73
CA THR A 44 7.64 -0.35 1.13
C THR A 44 6.63 -1.45 1.46
N HIS A 45 5.85 -1.21 2.50
CA HIS A 45 4.79 -2.09 2.97
C HIS A 45 3.53 -1.28 3.28
N LEU A 46 2.37 -1.92 3.15
CA LEU A 46 1.11 -1.34 3.59
C LEU A 46 0.29 -2.36 4.36
N ILE A 47 -0.48 -1.86 5.31
CA ILE A 47 -1.51 -2.59 6.05
C ILE A 47 -2.78 -1.76 5.97
N THR A 48 -3.88 -2.39 5.56
CA THR A 48 -5.23 -1.81 5.68
C THR A 48 -5.99 -2.55 6.79
N ALA A 49 -6.59 -1.81 7.71
CA ALA A 49 -7.27 -2.37 8.88
C ALA A 49 -8.60 -3.07 8.53
N THR A 50 -9.19 -2.72 7.39
CA THR A 50 -10.50 -3.23 6.92
C THR A 50 -10.45 -3.52 5.43
N ARG A 51 -11.50 -4.16 4.89
CA ARG A 51 -11.68 -4.37 3.43
C ARG A 51 -12.61 -3.34 2.80
N ARG A 52 -13.06 -2.35 3.58
CA ARG A 52 -14.04 -1.33 3.15
C ARG A 52 -15.34 -1.94 2.60
N GLU A 53 -15.78 -3.05 3.15
CA GLU A 53 -16.96 -3.81 2.71
C GLU A 53 -18.29 -3.06 2.86
N LYS A 54 -18.31 -2.01 3.70
CA LYS A 54 -19.43 -1.07 3.87
C LYS A 54 -19.25 0.23 3.06
N GLY A 55 -18.21 0.29 2.23
CA GLY A 55 -17.92 1.42 1.36
C GLY A 55 -19.02 1.61 0.31
N ARG A 56 -19.14 2.83 -0.19
CA ARG A 56 -20.10 3.14 -1.26
C ARG A 56 -19.71 2.37 -2.53
N PHE A 57 -20.67 1.62 -3.07
CA PHE A 57 -20.55 0.88 -4.32
C PHE A 57 -21.72 1.25 -5.22
N GLY A 58 -21.45 1.95 -6.33
CA GLY A 58 -22.49 2.49 -7.20
C GLY A 58 -23.55 3.29 -6.42
N ASN A 59 -24.83 3.03 -6.72
CA ASN A 59 -25.94 3.45 -5.89
C ASN A 59 -26.35 2.35 -4.87
N ALA A 60 -27.06 2.72 -3.81
CA ALA A 60 -27.41 1.79 -2.73
C ALA A 60 -28.29 0.60 -3.18
N LYS A 61 -29.02 0.72 -4.30
CA LYS A 61 -29.86 -0.36 -4.83
C LYS A 61 -29.05 -1.38 -5.64
N GLU A 62 -27.88 -1.00 -6.13
CA GLU A 62 -27.00 -1.80 -6.97
C GLU A 62 -25.82 -2.39 -6.19
N SER A 63 -25.61 -1.96 -4.95
CA SER A 63 -24.50 -2.45 -4.13
C SER A 63 -24.61 -3.97 -3.97
N PRO A 64 -23.59 -4.74 -4.38
CA PRO A 64 -23.57 -6.17 -4.14
C PRO A 64 -23.39 -6.44 -2.65
N GLY A 65 -23.45 -7.73 -2.27
CA GLY A 65 -23.21 -8.16 -0.89
C GLY A 65 -21.85 -7.66 -0.36
N MET A 66 -21.76 -7.42 0.95
CA MET A 66 -20.54 -6.93 1.61
C MET A 66 -19.32 -7.81 1.31
N ASP A 67 -19.50 -9.13 1.18
CA ASP A 67 -18.46 -10.08 0.81
C ASP A 67 -17.92 -9.87 -0.60
N ILE A 68 -18.78 -9.50 -1.55
CA ILE A 68 -18.41 -9.18 -2.92
C ILE A 68 -17.67 -7.84 -2.95
N VAL A 69 -18.20 -6.82 -2.26
CA VAL A 69 -17.53 -5.51 -2.14
C VAL A 69 -16.14 -5.66 -1.54
N ALA A 70 -16.01 -6.44 -0.46
CA ALA A 70 -14.73 -6.70 0.20
C ALA A 70 -13.69 -7.30 -0.76
N LYS A 71 -14.09 -8.33 -1.52
CA LYS A 71 -13.21 -9.01 -2.50
C LYS A 71 -12.79 -8.07 -3.63
N MET A 72 -13.71 -7.26 -4.13
CA MET A 72 -13.41 -6.29 -5.18
C MET A 72 -12.42 -5.23 -4.68
N ARG A 73 -12.66 -4.65 -3.50
CA ARG A 73 -11.77 -3.64 -2.90
C ARG A 73 -10.39 -4.19 -2.55
N GLU A 74 -10.31 -5.44 -2.13
CA GLU A 74 -9.04 -6.12 -1.93
C GLU A 74 -8.28 -6.29 -3.26
N ALA A 75 -8.97 -6.67 -4.33
CA ALA A 75 -8.36 -6.75 -5.67
C ALA A 75 -7.89 -5.38 -6.19
N ASP A 76 -8.68 -4.33 -5.97
CA ASP A 76 -8.31 -2.95 -6.31
C ASP A 76 -7.05 -2.51 -5.55
N LEU A 77 -6.99 -2.77 -4.25
CA LEU A 77 -5.80 -2.49 -3.42
C LEU A 77 -4.55 -3.21 -3.94
N TYR A 78 -4.68 -4.49 -4.30
CA TYR A 78 -3.57 -5.25 -4.88
C TYR A 78 -3.12 -4.75 -6.24
N ALA A 79 -4.03 -4.18 -7.04
CA ALA A 79 -3.69 -3.58 -8.32
C ALA A 79 -2.97 -2.25 -8.11
N ALA A 80 -3.53 -1.35 -7.28
CA ALA A 80 -2.96 -0.05 -6.96
C ALA A 80 -1.54 -0.15 -6.35
N ALA A 81 -1.30 -1.14 -5.49
CA ALA A 81 0.01 -1.37 -4.87
C ALA A 81 1.11 -1.83 -5.84
N LYS A 82 0.79 -2.10 -7.12
CA LYS A 82 1.75 -2.52 -8.15
C LYS A 82 2.06 -1.44 -9.18
N GLU A 83 1.35 -0.30 -9.15
CA GLU A 83 1.63 0.85 -10.00
C GLU A 83 2.88 1.61 -9.52
#